data_AF-A0A0K6HY94-F1
#
_entry.id   AF-A0A0K6HY94-F1
#
_cell.length_a   1.000
_cell.length_b   1.000
_cell.length_c   1.000
_cell.angle_alpha   90.00
_cell.angle_beta   90.00
_cell.angle_gamma   90.00
#
_symmetry.space_group_name_H-M   'P 1'
#
loop_
_entity.id
_entity.type
_entity.pdbx_description
1 polymer ?
#
loop_
_entity_poly.entity_id
_entity_poly.type
_entity_poly.pdbx_seq_one_letter_code
_entity_poly.pdbx_strand_id
1 'polypeptide(L)'
;MPTRVRAAHRWREGLSPFVLTREEDKLYGRSTACNNVQHLINLKAMELILKENGRLGFNAKVIIEMAEETGSYGLRDFFEEKNDLLASDILIASDGPRLAADTPAMFMGSRGGMGIDLTVDLRP
;
A
#
# COMPACT_ATOMS: atom_id res chain seq x y z
N MET A 1 0.67 -27.25 4.97
CA MET A 1 -0.29 -27.20 3.85
C MET A 1 -0.06 -25.89 3.10
N PRO A 2 0.42 -25.87 1.85
CA PRO A 2 0.67 -24.61 1.16
C PRO A 2 -0.67 -23.98 0.76
N THR A 3 -0.90 -22.77 1.24
CA THR A 3 -2.04 -21.90 0.92
C THR A 3 -2.12 -21.76 -0.60
N ARG A 4 -3.18 -22.30 -1.20
CA ARG A 4 -3.44 -22.12 -2.63
C ARG A 4 -3.68 -20.63 -2.88
N VAL A 5 -2.73 -19.96 -3.53
CA VAL A 5 -2.91 -18.62 -4.11
C VAL A 5 -3.97 -18.71 -5.22
N ARG A 6 -5.25 -18.66 -4.85
CA ARG A 6 -6.39 -18.66 -5.78
C ARG A 6 -6.59 -17.24 -6.34
N ALA A 7 -5.77 -16.79 -7.29
CA ALA A 7 -6.14 -15.73 -8.27
C ALA A 7 -5.00 -15.26 -9.21
N ALA A 8 -3.75 -15.71 -9.06
CA ALA A 8 -2.63 -15.12 -9.83
C ALA A 8 -2.67 -15.33 -11.36
N HIS A 9 -3.61 -16.13 -11.89
CA HIS A 9 -3.62 -16.60 -13.28
C HIS A 9 -4.67 -15.94 -14.19
N ARG A 10 -5.45 -14.95 -13.72
CA ARG A 10 -6.49 -14.30 -14.54
C ARG A 10 -6.04 -12.95 -15.09
N TRP A 11 -4.93 -12.92 -15.82
CA TRP A 11 -4.52 -11.76 -16.61
C TRP A 11 -5.07 -11.89 -18.02
N ARG A 12 -5.50 -10.77 -18.62
CA ARG A 12 -5.84 -10.73 -20.05
C ARG A 12 -4.59 -11.05 -20.87
N GLU A 13 -4.80 -11.67 -22.04
CA GLU A 13 -3.73 -11.91 -23.02
C GLU A 13 -2.92 -10.63 -23.28
N GLY A 14 -1.59 -10.76 -23.33
CA GLY A 14 -0.65 -9.65 -23.46
C GLY A 14 -0.26 -8.94 -22.14
N LEU A 15 -0.90 -9.26 -21.01
CA LEU A 15 -0.55 -8.73 -19.69
C LEU A 15 0.12 -9.77 -18.80
N SER A 16 1.00 -9.31 -17.90
CA SER A 16 1.69 -10.15 -16.92
C SER A 16 1.75 -9.43 -15.57
N PRO A 17 1.63 -10.14 -14.42
CA PRO A 17 1.66 -9.50 -13.11
C PRO A 17 2.96 -8.76 -12.82
N PHE A 18 4.10 -9.23 -13.30
CA PHE A 18 5.41 -8.68 -12.94
C PHE A 18 6.06 -7.86 -14.06
N VAL A 19 5.27 -7.49 -15.07
CA VAL A 19 5.67 -6.59 -16.15
C VAL A 19 4.74 -5.40 -16.12
N LEU A 20 5.28 -4.19 -15.99
CA LEU A 20 4.49 -2.97 -16.05
C LEU A 20 4.14 -2.68 -17.52
N THR A 21 2.86 -2.76 -17.85
CA THR A 21 2.35 -2.46 -19.20
C THR A 21 1.45 -1.24 -19.13
N ARG A 22 1.73 -0.24 -19.98
CA ARG A 22 0.86 0.93 -20.14
C ARG A 22 -0.06 0.72 -21.33
N GLU A 23 -1.35 0.96 -21.14
CA GLU A 23 -2.30 1.12 -22.24
C GLU A 23 -3.09 2.39 -21.99
N GLU A 24 -3.02 3.33 -22.93
CA GLU A 24 -3.66 4.65 -22.81
C GLU A 24 -3.28 5.36 -21.48
N ASP A 25 -4.27 5.55 -20.61
CA ASP A 25 -4.20 6.21 -19.31
C ASP A 25 -4.02 5.22 -18.13
N LYS A 26 -3.92 3.91 -18.41
CA LYS A 26 -3.84 2.86 -17.39
C LYS A 26 -2.47 2.19 -17.34
N LEU A 27 -2.08 1.84 -16.12
CA LEU A 27 -0.87 1.07 -15.80
C LEU A 27 -1.24 -0.29 -15.22
N TYR A 28 -0.99 -1.35 -15.98
CA TYR A 28 -1.24 -2.73 -15.59
C TYR A 28 0.02 -3.36 -15.03
N GLY A 29 -0.09 -3.96 -13.85
CA GLY A 29 0.96 -4.69 -13.16
C GLY A 29 0.55 -4.97 -11.72
N ARG A 30 1.07 -6.04 -11.12
CA ARG A 30 0.93 -6.26 -9.68
C ARG A 30 1.58 -5.08 -8.95
N SER A 31 0.88 -4.59 -7.94
CA SER A 31 1.32 -3.48 -7.10
C SER A 31 1.23 -2.07 -7.71
N THR A 32 0.72 -1.91 -8.94
CA THR A 32 0.52 -0.57 -9.52
C THR A 32 -0.52 0.27 -8.77
N ALA A 33 -1.43 -0.36 -8.03
CA ALA A 33 -2.44 0.32 -7.21
C ALA A 33 -2.43 -0.10 -5.73
N CYS A 34 -1.52 -1.00 -5.32
CA CYS A 34 -1.34 -1.48 -3.95
C CYS A 34 0.06 -2.07 -3.75
N ASN A 35 1.07 -1.29 -3.33
CA ASN A 35 1.02 0.13 -3.02
C ASN A 35 2.24 0.88 -3.65
N ASN A 36 2.95 0.25 -4.58
CA ASN A 36 4.24 0.72 -5.07
C ASN A 36 4.17 2.07 -5.81
N VAL A 37 3.16 2.29 -6.67
CA VAL A 37 3.07 3.54 -7.43
C VAL A 37 2.63 4.70 -6.54
N GLN A 38 1.78 4.48 -5.54
CA GLN A 38 1.42 5.50 -4.56
C GLN A 38 2.63 5.91 -3.71
N HIS A 39 3.47 4.96 -3.27
CA HIS A 39 4.76 5.31 -2.65
C HIS A 39 5.61 6.17 -3.58
N LEU A 40 5.76 5.74 -4.84
CA LEU A 40 6.54 6.46 -5.84
C LEU A 40 6.02 7.89 -6.04
N ILE A 41 4.70 8.09 -6.18
CA ILE A 41 4.10 9.41 -6.39
C ILE A 41 4.43 10.36 -5.24
N ASN A 42 4.31 9.91 -3.99
CA ASN A 42 4.63 10.74 -2.82
C ASN A 42 6.12 11.11 -2.78
N LEU A 43 7.02 10.14 -3.05
CA LEU A 43 8.46 10.39 -3.11
C LEU A 43 8.83 11.36 -4.24
N LYS A 44 8.23 11.19 -5.43
CA LYS A 44 8.44 12.08 -6.57
C LYS A 44 7.92 13.49 -6.30
N ALA A 45 6.79 13.64 -5.62
CA ALA A 45 6.27 14.95 -5.23
C ALA A 45 7.25 15.68 -4.29
N MET A 46 7.78 15.00 -3.27
CA MET A 46 8.80 15.56 -2.38
C MET A 46 10.09 15.92 -3.14
N GLU A 47 10.54 15.07 -4.06
CA GLU A 47 11.70 15.36 -4.91
C GLU A 47 11.50 16.61 -5.77
N LEU A 48 10.33 16.78 -6.38
CA LEU A 48 10.01 17.95 -7.20
C LEU A 48 9.99 19.24 -6.35
N ILE A 49 9.42 19.20 -5.15
CA ILE A 49 9.42 20.34 -4.22
C ILE A 49 10.85 20.69 -3.81
N LEU A 50 11.69 19.69 -3.52
CA LEU A 50 13.11 19.90 -3.21
C LEU A 50 13.86 20.53 -4.38
N LYS A 51 13.61 20.09 -5.61
CA LYS A 51 14.24 20.66 -6.81
C LYS A 51 13.83 22.10 -7.06
N GLU A 52 12.55 22.41 -6.89
CA GLU A 52 12.02 23.74 -7.17
C GLU A 52 12.38 24.75 -6.07
N ASN A 53 12.24 24.36 -4.79
CA ASN A 53 12.33 25.28 -3.67
C ASN A 53 13.63 25.15 -2.85
N GLY A 54 14.46 24.13 -3.12
CA GLY A 54 15.65 23.79 -2.34
C GLY A 54 15.38 23.19 -0.96
N ARG A 55 14.11 23.11 -0.53
CA ARG A 55 13.68 22.57 0.78
C ARG A 55 12.22 22.13 0.74
N LEU A 56 11.83 21.19 1.59
CA LEU A 56 10.42 20.76 1.75
C LEU A 56 9.57 21.77 2.53
N GLY A 57 10.18 22.51 3.48
CA GLY A 57 9.45 23.39 4.40
C GLY A 57 8.90 22.67 5.64
N PHE A 58 9.13 21.37 5.76
CA PHE A 58 8.82 20.55 6.94
C PHE A 58 9.82 19.39 7.05
N ASN A 59 9.87 18.76 8.23
CA ASN A 59 10.59 17.50 8.41
C ASN A 59 9.70 16.34 7.95
N ALA A 60 10.25 15.41 7.20
CA ALA A 60 9.52 14.24 6.71
C ALA A 60 10.12 12.95 7.28
N LYS A 61 9.26 12.06 7.78
CA LYS A 61 9.61 10.68 8.14
C LYS A 61 8.81 9.77 7.22
N VAL A 62 9.51 8.94 6.46
CA VAL A 62 8.89 8.00 5.51
C VAL A 62 9.02 6.60 6.07
N ILE A 63 7.87 5.93 6.25
CA ILE A 63 7.81 4.55 6.71
C ILE A 63 7.27 3.71 5.56
N ILE A 64 8.04 2.72 5.14
CA ILE A 64 7.65 1.73 4.13
C ILE A 64 7.86 0.36 4.75
N GLU A 65 6.79 -0.42 4.84
CA GLU A 65 6.80 -1.77 5.40
C GLU A 65 6.45 -2.79 4.30
N MET A 66 6.72 -4.07 4.53
CA MET A 66 6.66 -5.12 3.49
C MET A 66 5.74 -6.30 3.87
N ALA A 67 5.06 -6.20 5.01
CA ALA A 67 4.19 -7.21 5.61
C ALA A 67 2.70 -6.84 5.58
N GLU A 68 2.30 -5.68 5.04
CA GLU A 68 0.92 -5.18 4.97
C GLU A 68 -0.07 -6.27 4.50
N GLU A 69 0.22 -6.88 3.35
CA GLU A 69 -0.60 -7.92 2.71
C GLU A 69 -0.66 -9.24 3.51
N THR A 70 0.09 -9.33 4.61
CA THR A 70 0.08 -10.45 5.56
C THR A 70 -0.39 -10.04 6.96
N GLY A 71 -0.81 -8.80 7.17
CA GLY A 71 -1.30 -8.28 8.46
C GLY A 71 -0.30 -7.39 9.20
N SER A 72 0.70 -6.83 8.52
CA SER A 72 1.66 -5.88 9.08
C SER A 72 2.41 -6.40 10.31
N TYR A 73 2.82 -7.67 10.29
CA TYR A 73 3.52 -8.30 11.42
C TYR A 73 4.76 -7.48 11.85
N GLY A 74 4.86 -7.19 13.15
CA GLY A 74 5.96 -6.44 13.75
C GLY A 74 5.88 -4.92 13.56
N LEU A 75 4.96 -4.39 12.74
CA LEU A 75 4.83 -2.94 12.55
C LEU A 75 4.44 -2.25 13.85
N ARG A 76 3.51 -2.84 14.61
CA ARG A 76 3.09 -2.33 15.92
C ARG A 76 4.27 -2.21 16.88
N ASP A 77 5.04 -3.28 17.03
CA ASP A 77 6.19 -3.32 17.94
C ASP A 77 7.24 -2.28 17.53
N PHE A 78 7.46 -2.09 16.23
CA PHE A 78 8.35 -1.04 15.71
C PHE A 78 7.88 0.37 16.11
N PHE A 79 6.58 0.68 15.99
CA PHE A 79 6.05 1.98 16.40
C PHE A 79 6.11 2.19 17.92
N GLU A 80 5.89 1.14 18.71
CA GLU A 80 6.02 1.19 20.17
C GLU A 80 7.49 1.41 20.57
N GLU A 81 8.44 0.71 19.95
CA GLU A 81 9.88 0.85 20.23
C GLU A 81 10.45 2.20 19.76
N LYS A 82 10.02 2.70 18.60
CA LYS A 82 10.55 3.92 17.97
C LYS A 82 9.67 5.15 18.23
N ASN A 83 8.80 5.13 19.23
CA ASN A 83 7.81 6.17 19.47
C ASN A 83 8.40 7.60 19.46
N ASP A 84 9.44 7.84 20.26
CA ASP A 84 10.11 9.14 20.33
C ASP A 84 10.72 9.57 19.00
N LEU A 85 11.34 8.63 18.28
CA LEU A 85 11.93 8.87 16.97
C LEU A 85 10.86 9.19 15.92
N LEU A 86 9.65 8.64 16.06
CA LEU A 86 8.55 8.77 15.10
C LEU A 86 7.57 9.90 15.44
N ALA A 87 7.69 10.53 16.61
CA ALA A 87 6.86 11.65 17.03
C ALA A 87 6.72 12.72 15.93
N SER A 88 5.49 13.00 15.52
CA SER A 88 5.17 13.86 14.36
C SER A 88 3.83 14.56 14.59
N ASP A 89 3.67 15.75 14.03
CA ASP A 89 2.41 16.53 14.15
C ASP A 89 1.27 15.92 13.33
N ILE A 90 1.60 15.26 12.21
CA ILE A 90 0.64 14.69 11.27
C ILE A 90 1.15 13.33 10.77
N LEU A 91 0.24 12.35 10.72
CA LEU A 91 0.44 11.08 10.04
C LEU A 91 -0.43 11.04 8.78
N ILE A 92 0.21 10.83 7.63
CA ILE A 92 -0.48 10.66 6.34
C ILE A 92 -0.23 9.24 5.86
N ALA A 93 -1.29 8.43 5.78
CA ALA A 93 -1.24 7.14 5.13
C ALA A 93 -1.72 7.27 3.68
N SER A 94 -0.88 6.84 2.74
CA SER A 94 -1.21 6.81 1.32
C SER A 94 -1.46 5.37 0.90
N ASP A 95 -2.56 4.80 1.40
CA ASP A 95 -3.01 3.46 1.03
C ASP A 95 -4.52 3.39 1.13
N GLY A 96 -5.19 3.28 -0.01
CA GLY A 96 -6.64 3.26 -0.02
C GLY A 96 -7.24 3.30 -1.41
N PRO A 97 -8.43 2.69 -1.58
CA PRO A 97 -9.15 2.79 -2.83
C PRO A 97 -9.65 4.21 -3.02
N ARG A 98 -9.67 4.66 -4.26
CA ARG A 98 -10.39 5.87 -4.64
C ARG A 98 -11.84 5.50 -4.97
N LEU A 99 -12.82 6.20 -4.40
CA LEU A 99 -14.25 5.92 -4.62
C LEU A 99 -14.68 6.17 -6.08
N ALA A 100 -14.22 7.28 -6.68
CA ALA A 100 -14.48 7.64 -8.07
C ALA A 100 -13.26 8.35 -8.67
N ALA A 101 -12.98 8.14 -9.96
CA ALA A 101 -11.74 8.60 -10.56
C ALA A 101 -11.57 10.12 -10.58
N ASP A 102 -12.67 10.84 -10.70
CA ASP A 102 -12.79 12.29 -10.78
C ASP A 102 -12.90 12.99 -9.42
N THR A 103 -13.11 12.23 -8.34
CA THR A 103 -13.40 12.77 -7.01
C THR A 103 -12.28 12.42 -6.02
N PRO A 104 -11.58 13.41 -5.44
CA PRO A 104 -10.60 13.13 -4.39
C PRO A 104 -11.31 12.59 -3.15
N ALA A 105 -10.71 11.59 -2.51
CA ALA A 105 -11.22 10.98 -1.29
C ALA A 105 -10.19 11.14 -0.16
N MET A 106 -10.67 11.49 1.03
CA MET A 106 -9.90 11.50 2.27
C MET A 106 -10.59 10.58 3.26
N PHE A 107 -9.86 9.58 3.75
CA PHE A 107 -10.35 8.65 4.76
C PHE A 107 -9.72 9.01 6.11
N MET A 108 -10.57 9.14 7.12
CA MET A 108 -10.15 9.50 8.48
C MET A 108 -10.10 8.27 9.42
N GLY A 109 -10.17 7.08 8.85
CA GLY A 109 -10.13 5.82 9.59
C GLY A 109 -10.42 4.62 8.70
N SER A 110 -10.08 3.43 9.18
CA SER A 110 -10.34 2.15 8.55
C SER A 110 -11.20 1.26 9.45
N ARG A 111 -11.85 0.26 8.87
CA ARG A 111 -12.51 -0.81 9.63
C ARG A 111 -11.47 -1.86 9.99
N GLY A 112 -11.62 -2.48 11.16
CA GLY A 112 -10.88 -3.71 11.49
C GLY A 112 -11.36 -4.89 10.65
N GLY A 113 -10.53 -5.92 10.55
CA GLY A 113 -10.85 -7.19 9.93
C GLY A 113 -10.42 -8.35 10.82
N MET A 114 -11.19 -9.45 10.79
CA MET A 114 -10.84 -10.70 11.47
C MET A 114 -11.08 -11.86 10.51
N GLY A 115 -10.00 -12.53 10.13
CA GLY A 115 -10.08 -13.79 9.37
C GLY A 115 -10.55 -14.92 10.28
N ILE A 116 -11.45 -15.77 9.79
CA ILE A 116 -11.92 -16.96 10.50
C ILE A 116 -11.68 -18.16 9.58
N ASP A 117 -10.93 -19.15 10.07
CA ASP A 117 -10.76 -20.44 9.40
C ASP A 117 -11.81 -21.42 9.91
N LEU A 118 -12.69 -21.88 9.01
CA LEU A 118 -13.70 -22.90 9.30
C LEU A 118 -13.22 -24.24 8.75
N THR A 119 -12.86 -25.15 9.66
CA THR A 119 -12.48 -26.52 9.32
C THR A 119 -13.62 -27.46 9.71
N VAL A 120 -14.05 -28.30 8.78
CA VAL A 120 -15.05 -29.35 9.03
C VAL A 120 -14.42 -30.68 8.67
N ASP A 121 -14.45 -31.62 9.61
CA ASP A 121 -14.16 -33.02 9.32
C ASP A 121 -15.44 -33.69 8.79
N LEU A 122 -15.41 -34.11 7.54
CA LEU A 122 -16.57 -34.72 6.89
C LEU A 122 -16.66 -36.23 7.15
N ARG A 123 -15.62 -36.85 7.72
CA ARG A 123 -15.57 -38.28 8.12
C ARG A 123 -14.51 -38.49 9.23
N PRO A 124 -14.92 -38.65 10.50
CA PRO A 124 -14.00 -38.85 11.63
C PRO A 124 -13.26 -40.19 11.60
#